data_AF-A0A7S0Z9Z2-F1
#
_entry.id   AF-A0A7S0Z9Z2-F1
#
_cell.length_a   1.000
_cell.length_b   1.000
_cell.length_c   1.000
_cell.angle_alpha   90.00
_cell.angle_beta   90.00
_cell.angle_gamma   90.00
#
_symmetry.space_group_name_H-M   'P 1'
#
loop_
_entity.id
_entity.type
_entity.pdbx_description
1 polymer ?
#
loop_
_entity_poly.entity_id
_entity_poly.type
_entity_poly.pdbx_seq_one_letter_code
_entity_poly.pdbx_strand_id
1 'polypeptide(L)'
;VPSPETIAHFYVVMHDYLSASGVDGVKVDAQAVIGALGYKNGGGPSFARRVHAALEESVTAHFPDNGIINCMCHSTENIYNFKSSAVARASDDFYPTNEASHTVHIANVVYNSIFMGEIVLPDWDMFQSANESGALHAAARAIGGCPVY
;
A
#
# COMPACT_ATOMS: atom_id res chain seq x y z
N VAL A 1 7.33 14.22 19.13
CA VAL A 1 6.40 13.16 18.71
C VAL A 1 5.00 13.72 18.64
N PRO A 2 4.30 13.68 17.51
CA PRO A 2 2.85 13.92 17.50
C PRO A 2 2.18 12.95 18.47
N SER A 3 1.23 13.42 19.26
CA SER A 3 0.46 12.53 20.15
C SER A 3 -0.41 11.57 19.32
N PRO A 4 -0.84 10.42 19.86
CA PRO A 4 -1.80 9.55 19.18
C PRO A 4 -3.02 10.31 18.65
N GLU A 5 -3.55 11.24 19.44
CA GLU A 5 -4.71 12.07 19.10
C GLU A 5 -4.39 13.03 17.95
N THR A 6 -3.16 13.56 17.90
CA THR A 6 -2.71 14.42 16.80
C THR A 6 -2.64 13.64 15.47
N ILE A 7 -2.15 12.40 15.51
CA ILE A 7 -2.06 11.53 14.33
C ILE A 7 -3.45 11.13 13.85
N ALA A 8 -4.34 10.73 14.76
CA ALA A 8 -5.73 10.41 14.44
C ALA A 8 -6.45 11.60 13.83
N HIS A 9 -6.34 12.78 14.45
CA HIS A 9 -6.96 14.00 13.94
C HIS A 9 -6.49 14.36 12.54
N PHE A 10 -5.19 14.19 12.24
CA PHE A 10 -4.65 14.41 10.90
C PHE A 10 -5.35 13.54 9.85
N TYR A 11 -5.49 12.23 10.10
CA TYR A 11 -6.13 11.33 9.15
C TYR A 11 -7.63 11.57 9.03
N VAL A 12 -8.33 11.89 10.13
CA VAL A 12 -9.77 12.19 10.10
C VAL A 12 -10.03 13.43 9.24
N VAL A 13 -9.35 14.55 9.51
CA VAL A 13 -9.55 15.79 8.74
C VAL A 13 -9.25 15.60 7.25
N MET A 14 -8.21 14.82 6.93
CA MET A 14 -7.87 14.51 5.54
C MET A 14 -8.95 13.66 4.86
N HIS A 15 -9.40 12.57 5.49
CA HIS A 15 -10.38 11.66 4.89
C HIS A 15 -11.81 12.23 4.90
N ASP A 16 -12.16 13.11 5.85
CA ASP A 16 -13.37 13.92 5.81
C ASP A 16 -13.43 14.74 4.51
N TYR A 17 -12.36 15.46 4.19
CA TYR A 17 -12.28 16.25 2.96
C TYR A 17 -12.37 15.38 1.70
N LEU A 18 -11.64 14.26 1.67
CA LEU A 18 -11.63 13.36 0.51
C LEU A 18 -13.00 12.72 0.28
N SER A 19 -13.61 12.15 1.33
CA SER A 19 -14.94 11.54 1.23
C SER A 19 -16.02 12.55 0.87
N ALA A 20 -16.00 13.76 1.45
CA ALA A 20 -16.90 14.86 1.06
C ALA A 20 -16.70 15.31 -0.40
N SER A 21 -15.51 15.06 -0.97
CA SER A 21 -15.19 15.32 -2.38
C SER A 21 -15.55 14.16 -3.32
N GLY A 22 -16.17 13.08 -2.81
CA GLY A 22 -16.56 11.91 -3.60
C GLY A 22 -15.42 10.93 -3.89
N VAL A 23 -14.36 10.94 -3.08
CA VAL A 23 -13.28 9.94 -3.15
C VAL A 23 -13.68 8.70 -2.34
N ASP A 24 -13.54 7.52 -2.95
CA ASP A 24 -13.96 6.24 -2.35
C ASP A 24 -12.84 5.48 -1.63
N GLY A 25 -11.60 5.99 -1.66
CA GLY A 25 -10.46 5.35 -1.01
C GLY A 25 -9.13 6.05 -1.27
N VAL A 26 -8.06 5.50 -0.70
CA VAL A 26 -6.71 6.07 -0.75
C VAL A 26 -5.64 5.04 -1.08
N LYS A 27 -4.63 5.45 -1.84
CA LYS A 27 -3.35 4.74 -1.94
C LYS A 27 -2.33 5.49 -1.08
N VAL A 28 -1.77 4.81 -0.08
CA VAL A 28 -0.85 5.43 0.89
C VAL A 28 0.57 4.97 0.63
N ASP A 29 1.41 5.89 0.18
CA ASP A 29 2.77 5.61 -0.24
C ASP A 29 3.84 5.90 0.83
N ALA A 30 5.08 5.51 0.55
CA ALA A 30 6.27 5.75 1.37
C ALA A 30 6.19 5.21 2.81
N GLN A 31 5.36 4.20 3.09
CA GLN A 31 5.10 3.78 4.46
C GLN A 31 6.32 3.21 5.18
N ALA A 32 7.30 2.64 4.47
CA ALA A 32 8.54 2.13 5.06
C ALA A 32 9.34 3.21 5.81
N VAL A 33 9.12 4.50 5.52
CA VAL A 33 9.76 5.60 6.23
C VAL A 33 9.26 5.73 7.68
N ILE A 34 8.05 5.26 7.99
CA ILE A 34 7.39 5.43 9.29
C ILE A 34 8.27 4.85 10.41
N GLY A 35 8.84 3.66 10.18
CA GLY A 35 9.77 3.02 11.12
C GLY A 35 10.95 3.91 11.51
N ALA A 36 11.61 4.49 10.49
CA ALA A 36 12.74 5.40 10.69
C ALA A 36 12.33 6.68 11.46
N LEU A 37 11.14 7.21 11.20
CA LEU A 37 10.60 8.36 11.94
C LEU A 37 10.37 8.04 13.43
N GLY A 38 10.34 6.76 13.83
CA GLY A 38 10.19 6.32 15.21
C GLY A 38 11.36 6.60 16.14
N TYR A 39 12.58 6.90 15.62
CA TYR A 39 13.82 6.98 16.42
C TYR A 39 13.75 7.92 17.64
N LYS A 40 13.04 9.05 17.54
CA LYS A 40 12.81 10.00 18.67
C LYS A 40 11.37 9.99 19.17
N ASN A 41 10.60 9.00 18.75
CA ASN A 41 9.14 8.95 18.85
C ASN A 41 8.66 7.65 19.53
N GLY A 42 9.46 7.08 20.44
CA GLY A 42 9.14 5.84 21.15
C GLY A 42 9.55 4.55 20.43
N GLY A 43 10.37 4.66 19.38
CA GLY A 43 10.87 3.55 18.57
C GLY A 43 10.01 3.31 17.33
N GLY A 44 10.64 2.80 16.26
CA GLY A 44 9.99 2.45 14.99
C GLY A 44 8.73 1.58 15.15
N PRO A 45 8.76 0.48 15.93
CA PRO A 45 7.61 -0.41 16.03
C PRO A 45 6.41 0.25 16.73
N SER A 46 6.70 1.02 17.79
CA SER A 46 5.67 1.74 18.56
C SER A 46 5.05 2.86 17.74
N PHE A 47 5.85 3.59 16.97
CA PHE A 47 5.37 4.66 16.11
C PHE A 47 4.56 4.12 14.93
N ALA A 48 5.06 3.08 14.23
CA ALA A 48 4.34 2.41 13.16
C ALA A 48 2.97 1.89 13.63
N ARG A 49 2.91 1.22 14.79
CA ARG A 49 1.64 0.76 15.37
C ARG A 49 0.62 1.88 15.54
N ARG A 50 1.04 3.06 16.01
CA ARG A 50 0.12 4.19 16.20
C ARG A 50 -0.34 4.79 14.87
N VAL A 51 0.57 4.92 13.90
CA VAL A 51 0.26 5.48 12.59
C VAL A 51 -0.70 4.56 11.83
N HIS A 52 -0.44 3.26 11.77
CA HIS A 52 -1.32 2.29 11.11
C HIS A 52 -2.68 2.20 11.76
N ALA A 53 -2.75 2.19 13.09
CA ALA A 53 -4.03 2.19 13.80
C ALA A 53 -4.89 3.42 13.45
N ALA A 54 -4.29 4.61 13.49
CA ALA A 54 -4.98 5.85 13.16
C ALA A 54 -5.39 5.94 11.68
N LEU A 55 -4.54 5.45 10.77
CA LEU A 55 -4.81 5.39 9.34
C LEU A 55 -6.00 4.47 9.05
N GLU A 56 -5.95 3.22 9.53
CA GLU A 56 -7.00 2.23 9.26
C GLU A 56 -8.34 2.60 9.90
N GLU A 57 -8.33 3.16 11.12
CA GLU A 57 -9.55 3.65 11.78
C GLU A 57 -10.19 4.77 10.97
N SER A 58 -9.38 5.71 10.46
CA SER A 58 -9.89 6.77 9.59
C SER A 58 -10.40 6.22 8.25
N VAL A 59 -9.69 5.30 7.60
CA VAL A 59 -10.16 4.68 6.35
C VAL A 59 -11.51 4.00 6.56
N THR A 60 -11.63 3.19 7.61
CA THR A 60 -12.87 2.47 7.95
C THR A 60 -14.05 3.43 8.18
N ALA A 61 -13.80 4.60 8.78
CA ALA A 61 -14.84 5.56 9.10
C ALA A 61 -15.35 6.36 7.88
N HIS A 62 -14.52 6.55 6.84
CA HIS A 62 -14.82 7.47 5.74
C HIS A 62 -15.03 6.79 4.38
N PHE A 63 -14.52 5.58 4.18
CA PHE A 63 -14.58 4.86 2.91
C PHE A 63 -15.39 3.57 3.09
N PRO A 64 -16.64 3.48 2.59
CA PRO A 64 -17.56 2.36 2.86
C PRO A 64 -17.00 0.98 2.53
N ASP A 65 -16.19 0.88 1.47
CA ASP A 65 -15.57 -0.38 1.03
C ASP A 65 -14.18 -0.61 1.65
N ASN A 66 -13.82 0.16 2.67
CA ASN A 66 -12.50 0.15 3.30
C ASN A 66 -11.37 0.35 2.26
N GLY A 67 -11.56 1.32 1.38
CA GLY A 67 -10.71 1.58 0.22
C GLY A 67 -9.32 2.06 0.63
N ILE A 68 -8.38 1.13 0.81
CA ILE A 68 -6.97 1.42 1.05
C ILE A 68 -6.06 0.49 0.24
N ILE A 69 -5.05 1.08 -0.42
CA ILE A 69 -3.91 0.37 -1.00
C ILE A 69 -2.65 0.80 -0.27
N ASN A 70 -1.99 -0.13 0.42
CA ASN A 70 -0.71 0.14 1.06
C ASN A 70 0.45 0.08 0.06
N CYS A 71 1.38 1.02 0.12
CA CYS A 71 2.48 1.11 -0.83
C CYS A 71 3.80 1.47 -0.15
N MET A 72 4.91 0.99 -0.73
CA MET A 72 6.25 1.04 -0.15
C MET A 72 6.27 0.59 1.31
N CYS A 73 5.56 -0.50 1.63
CA CYS A 73 5.19 -0.83 3.01
C CYS A 73 5.82 -2.14 3.52
N HIS A 74 6.90 -2.62 2.91
CA HIS A 74 7.42 -3.97 3.14
C HIS A 74 8.20 -4.16 4.45
N SER A 75 8.42 -3.09 5.23
CA SER A 75 9.07 -3.25 6.53
C SER A 75 8.20 -4.09 7.46
N THR A 76 8.84 -4.92 8.30
CA THR A 76 8.14 -5.77 9.27
C THR A 76 7.33 -4.93 10.28
N GLU A 77 7.80 -3.73 10.58
CA GLU A 77 7.09 -2.76 11.43
C GLU A 77 5.76 -2.29 10.80
N ASN A 78 5.60 -2.38 9.47
CA ASN A 78 4.36 -2.03 8.79
C ASN A 78 3.47 -3.26 8.59
N ILE A 79 4.00 -4.30 7.93
CA ILE A 79 3.23 -5.50 7.55
C ILE A 79 2.53 -6.11 8.77
N TYR A 80 3.19 -6.16 9.94
CA TYR A 80 2.61 -6.74 11.16
C TYR A 80 1.61 -5.83 11.88
N ASN A 81 1.38 -4.61 11.39
CA ASN A 81 0.38 -3.69 11.92
C ASN A 81 -0.84 -3.51 11.02
N PHE A 82 -0.89 -4.15 9.85
CA PHE A 82 -2.12 -4.23 9.05
C PHE A 82 -3.15 -5.10 9.78
N LYS A 83 -4.34 -4.56 10.03
CA LYS A 83 -5.43 -5.29 10.70
C LYS A 83 -6.65 -5.40 9.83
N SER A 84 -6.98 -4.32 9.14
CA SER A 84 -8.15 -4.21 8.28
C SER A 84 -7.79 -3.86 6.84
N SER A 85 -6.57 -3.40 6.57
CA SER A 85 -6.11 -3.15 5.21
C SER A 85 -5.93 -4.44 4.43
N ALA A 86 -6.65 -4.59 3.31
CA ALA A 86 -6.66 -5.82 2.54
C ALA A 86 -5.66 -5.84 1.37
N VAL A 87 -5.21 -4.68 0.87
CA VAL A 87 -4.38 -4.61 -0.35
C VAL A 87 -3.04 -3.93 -0.04
N ALA A 88 -1.94 -4.50 -0.54
CA ALA A 88 -0.65 -3.84 -0.50
C ALA A 88 0.19 -4.14 -1.75
N ARG A 89 0.85 -3.11 -2.29
CA ARG A 89 1.77 -3.26 -3.41
C ARG A 89 2.93 -4.18 -3.03
N ALA A 90 3.15 -5.22 -3.81
CA ALA A 90 4.19 -6.24 -3.63
C ALA A 90 5.38 -6.06 -4.58
N SER A 91 5.38 -5.02 -5.41
CA SER A 91 6.42 -4.71 -6.40
C SER A 91 7.04 -3.34 -6.16
N ASP A 92 8.13 -3.08 -6.90
CA ASP A 92 8.54 -1.72 -7.27
C ASP A 92 7.60 -1.17 -8.37
N ASP A 93 7.78 0.08 -8.78
CA ASP A 93 6.98 0.70 -9.84
C ASP A 93 7.14 -0.01 -11.20
N PHE A 94 6.08 0.03 -12.00
CA PHE A 94 6.14 -0.27 -13.42
C PHE A 94 6.84 0.85 -14.20
N TYR A 95 7.96 0.54 -14.87
CA TYR A 95 8.73 1.49 -15.68
C TYR A 95 8.47 1.27 -17.19
N PRO A 96 7.52 2.01 -17.83
CA PRO A 96 7.08 1.74 -19.21
C PRO A 96 8.18 1.86 -20.27
N THR A 97 9.20 2.67 -20.01
CA THR A 97 10.28 2.96 -20.96
C THR A 97 11.54 2.15 -20.69
N ASN A 98 11.52 1.25 -19.72
CA ASN A 98 12.67 0.40 -19.37
C ASN A 98 12.32 -1.06 -19.64
N GLU A 99 12.59 -1.51 -20.86
CA GLU A 99 12.27 -2.87 -21.32
C GLU A 99 12.86 -3.96 -20.41
N ALA A 100 14.10 -3.75 -19.94
CA ALA A 100 14.79 -4.68 -19.06
C ALA A 100 14.11 -4.82 -17.68
N SER A 101 13.23 -3.89 -17.29
CA SER A 101 12.51 -3.96 -16.02
C SER A 101 11.31 -4.92 -16.04
N HIS A 102 10.70 -5.22 -17.20
CA HIS A 102 9.40 -5.90 -17.24
C HIS A 102 9.43 -7.33 -16.68
N THR A 103 10.39 -8.14 -17.13
CA THR A 103 10.53 -9.52 -16.64
C THR A 103 11.00 -9.56 -15.18
N VAL A 104 11.90 -8.65 -14.79
CA VAL A 104 12.37 -8.50 -13.40
C VAL A 104 11.25 -8.07 -12.47
N HIS A 105 10.42 -7.13 -12.91
CA HIS A 105 9.23 -6.69 -12.17
C HIS A 105 8.30 -7.89 -11.89
N ILE A 106 7.96 -8.69 -12.91
CA ILE A 106 7.10 -9.86 -12.75
C ILE A 106 7.75 -10.91 -11.83
N ALA A 107 9.05 -11.18 -11.99
CA ALA A 107 9.76 -12.13 -11.13
C ALA A 107 9.75 -11.69 -9.66
N ASN A 108 10.05 -10.41 -9.39
CA ASN A 108 10.12 -9.86 -8.05
C ASN A 108 8.74 -9.88 -7.36
N VAL A 109 7.69 -9.47 -8.08
CA VAL A 109 6.35 -9.41 -7.49
C VAL A 109 5.79 -10.81 -7.21
N VAL A 110 6.06 -11.79 -8.07
CA VAL A 110 5.71 -13.20 -7.82
C VAL A 110 6.40 -13.70 -6.56
N TYR A 111 7.70 -13.42 -6.41
CA TYR A 111 8.46 -13.85 -5.23
C TYR A 111 7.94 -13.21 -3.94
N ASN A 112 7.71 -11.90 -3.94
CA ASN A 112 7.18 -11.19 -2.78
C ASN A 112 5.77 -11.65 -2.41
N SER A 113 4.96 -12.01 -3.41
CA SER A 113 3.59 -12.50 -3.21
C SER A 113 3.53 -13.81 -2.42
N ILE A 114 4.59 -14.63 -2.40
CA ILE A 114 4.64 -15.87 -1.60
C ILE A 114 4.47 -15.58 -0.10
N PHE A 115 5.09 -14.50 0.39
CA PHE A 115 4.95 -14.10 1.79
C PHE A 115 3.78 -13.13 1.99
N MET A 116 3.69 -12.10 1.14
CA MET A 116 2.67 -11.06 1.31
C MET A 116 1.24 -11.59 1.12
N GLY A 117 1.06 -12.60 0.27
CA GLY A 117 -0.23 -13.24 0.00
C GLY A 117 -0.87 -13.89 1.24
N GLU A 118 -0.08 -14.23 2.25
CA GLU A 118 -0.58 -14.76 3.53
C GLU A 118 -1.15 -13.67 4.46
N ILE A 119 -0.94 -12.39 4.12
CA ILE A 119 -1.24 -11.24 4.99
C ILE A 119 -2.22 -10.28 4.30
N VAL A 120 -2.05 -10.06 3.00
CA VAL A 120 -2.80 -9.10 2.18
C VAL A 120 -2.97 -9.65 0.77
N LEU A 121 -3.93 -9.12 0.01
CA LEU A 121 -4.00 -9.28 -1.43
C LEU A 121 -2.83 -8.51 -2.08
N PRO A 122 -1.86 -9.19 -2.73
CA PRO A 122 -0.72 -8.51 -3.33
C PRO A 122 -1.17 -7.68 -4.54
N ASP A 123 -0.93 -6.37 -4.49
CA ASP A 123 -1.06 -5.48 -5.65
C ASP A 123 0.24 -5.54 -6.47
N TRP A 124 0.11 -5.88 -7.75
CA TRP A 124 1.26 -6.04 -8.66
C TRP A 124 1.60 -4.77 -9.41
N ASP A 125 1.07 -3.64 -8.98
CA ASP A 125 1.13 -2.35 -9.64
C ASP A 125 0.35 -2.30 -10.97
N MET A 126 -0.01 -1.07 -11.34
CA MET A 126 -0.55 -0.74 -12.66
C MET A 126 0.37 -1.22 -13.78
N PHE A 127 -0.17 -1.33 -14.98
CA PHE A 127 0.62 -1.48 -16.19
C PHE A 127 -0.06 -0.78 -17.36
N GLN A 128 0.72 -0.44 -18.37
CA GLN A 128 0.15 0.17 -19.57
C GLN A 128 -0.23 -0.93 -20.57
N SER A 129 -1.54 -1.13 -20.77
CA SER A 129 -2.06 -2.15 -21.68
C SER A 129 -1.65 -1.95 -23.15
N ALA A 130 -1.40 -0.69 -23.54
CA ALA A 130 -0.92 -0.32 -24.88
C ALA A 130 0.62 -0.38 -25.03
N ASN A 131 1.36 -0.76 -23.98
CA ASN A 131 2.81 -0.97 -24.06
C ASN A 131 3.12 -2.29 -24.79
N GLU A 132 4.31 -2.41 -25.38
CA GLU A 132 4.78 -3.65 -26.03
C GLU A 132 4.78 -4.85 -25.07
N SER A 133 5.07 -4.61 -23.78
CA SER A 133 4.99 -5.61 -22.71
C SER A 133 3.58 -5.78 -22.11
N GLY A 134 2.58 -5.04 -22.60
CA GLY A 134 1.24 -4.98 -22.02
C GLY A 134 0.54 -6.34 -21.98
N ALA A 135 0.66 -7.15 -23.05
CA ALA A 135 0.10 -8.49 -23.09
C ALA A 135 0.75 -9.43 -22.06
N LEU A 136 2.07 -9.32 -21.87
CA LEU A 136 2.81 -10.08 -20.86
C LEU A 136 2.35 -9.72 -19.46
N HIS A 137 2.25 -8.42 -19.15
CA HIS A 137 1.78 -7.94 -17.85
C HIS A 137 0.32 -8.35 -17.61
N ALA A 138 -0.58 -8.17 -18.59
CA ALA A 138 -1.98 -8.59 -18.47
C ALA A 138 -2.13 -10.08 -18.17
N ALA A 139 -1.41 -10.94 -18.90
CA ALA A 139 -1.42 -12.38 -18.67
C ALA A 139 -0.87 -12.73 -17.27
N ALA A 140 0.20 -12.08 -16.84
CA ALA A 140 0.78 -12.30 -15.52
C ALA A 140 -0.17 -11.92 -14.38
N ARG A 141 -0.88 -10.77 -14.47
CA ARG A 141 -1.89 -10.38 -13.47
C ARG A 141 -3.10 -11.31 -13.47
N ALA A 142 -3.56 -11.76 -14.65
CA ALA A 142 -4.66 -12.71 -14.76
C ALA A 142 -4.36 -14.04 -14.06
N ILE A 143 -3.11 -14.53 -14.15
CA ILE A 143 -2.66 -15.73 -13.43
C ILE A 143 -2.44 -15.43 -11.94
N GLY A 144 -1.88 -14.26 -11.61
CA GLY A 144 -1.57 -13.85 -10.24
C GLY A 144 -2.79 -13.55 -9.37
N GLY A 145 -3.97 -13.32 -9.97
CA GLY A 145 -5.20 -13.03 -9.24
C GLY A 145 -5.18 -11.69 -8.49
N CYS A 146 -4.36 -10.74 -8.97
CA CYS A 146 -4.17 -9.44 -8.33
C CYS A 146 -5.03 -8.34 -8.97
N PRO A 147 -5.18 -7.18 -8.30
CA PRO A 147 -5.84 -6.02 -8.87
C PRO A 147 -5.25 -5.58 -10.21
N VAL A 148 -6.11 -5.03 -11.07
CA VAL A 148 -5.73 -4.49 -12.39
C VAL A 148 -6.17 -3.03 -12.45
N TYR A 149 -5.22 -2.15 -12.78
CA TYR A 149 -5.39 -0.71 -12.96
C TYR A 149 -4.81 -0.27 -14.29
#